data_AF-A0A8S0RL64-F1
#
_entry.id   AF-A0A8S0RL64-F1
#
_cell.length_a   1.000
_cell.length_b   1.000
_cell.length_c   1.000
_cell.angle_alpha   90.00
_cell.angle_beta   90.00
_cell.angle_gamma   90.00
#
_symmetry.space_group_name_H-M   'P 1'
#
loop_
_entity.id
_entity.type
_entity.pdbx_description
1 polymer ?
#
loop_
_entity_poly.entity_id
_entity_poly.type
_entity_poly.pdbx_seq_one_letter_code
_entity_poly.pdbx_strand_id
1 'polypeptide(L)'
;MQASDRFNINSQLEHLQAKYVGTGHADMNRFEWAVNIQRDSYASYVGHYPMLAYFAVAENESIGRERYNFMQDNLVPKVQKMEIYRESDALAV
;
A
#
# COMPACT_ATOMS: atom_id res chain seq x y z
N MET A 1 -18.96 15.38 -28.04
CA MET A 1 -17.58 14.86 -27.96
C MET A 1 -17.45 13.71 -28.95
N GLN A 2 -16.49 13.77 -29.88
CA GLN A 2 -16.24 12.66 -30.81
C GLN A 2 -15.64 11.47 -30.05
N ALA A 3 -15.81 10.25 -30.58
CA ALA A 3 -15.27 9.05 -29.94
C ALA A 3 -13.74 9.09 -29.80
N SER A 4 -13.05 9.70 -30.77
CA SER A 4 -11.60 9.97 -30.77
C SER A 4 -11.15 10.80 -29.56
N ASP A 5 -11.92 11.83 -29.19
CA ASP A 5 -11.61 12.68 -28.03
C ASP A 5 -11.63 11.88 -26.73
N ARG A 6 -12.55 10.91 -26.60
CA ARG A 6 -12.66 10.04 -25.43
C ARG A 6 -11.49 9.06 -25.32
N PHE A 7 -11.05 8.48 -26.43
CA PHE A 7 -9.87 7.59 -26.44
C PHE A 7 -8.59 8.33 -26.05
N ASN A 8 -8.43 9.58 -26.49
CA ASN A 8 -7.27 10.41 -26.13
C ASN A 8 -7.27 10.80 -24.64
N ILE A 9 -8.45 11.05 -24.05
CA ILE A 9 -8.56 11.36 -22.61
C ILE A 9 -8.19 10.13 -21.76
N ASN A 10 -8.68 8.94 -22.13
CA ASN A 10 -8.41 7.72 -21.37
C ASN A 10 -6.92 7.35 -21.39
N SER A 11 -6.25 7.45 -22.54
CA SER A 11 -4.82 7.14 -22.63
C SER A 11 -3.94 8.11 -21.81
N GLN A 12 -4.32 9.38 -21.72
CA GLN A 12 -3.63 10.36 -20.85
C GLN A 12 -3.83 10.05 -19.37
N LEU A 13 -5.03 9.65 -18.97
CA LEU A 13 -5.32 9.25 -17.58
C LEU A 13 -4.54 7.99 -17.20
N GLU A 14 -4.53 6.96 -18.05
CA GLU A 14 -3.75 5.74 -17.84
C GLU A 14 -2.25 6.04 -17.73
N HIS A 15 -1.74 6.94 -18.58
CA HIS A 15 -0.34 7.38 -18.51
C HIS A 15 0.01 8.02 -17.16
N LEU A 16 -0.87 8.89 -16.63
CA LEU A 16 -0.67 9.53 -15.34
C LEU A 16 -0.75 8.52 -14.18
N GLN A 17 -1.70 7.58 -14.24
CA GLN A 17 -1.84 6.51 -13.24
C GLN A 17 -0.63 5.59 -13.20
N ALA A 18 -0.03 5.29 -14.37
CA ALA A 18 1.22 4.52 -14.44
C ALA A 18 2.43 5.28 -13.88
N LYS A 19 2.43 6.62 -13.99
CA LYS A 19 3.51 7.47 -13.48
C LYS A 19 3.46 7.66 -11.97
N TYR A 20 2.27 7.84 -11.41
CA TYR A 20 2.05 8.11 -10.00
C TYR A 20 1.42 6.89 -9.31
N VAL A 21 2.29 6.00 -8.82
CA VAL A 21 1.88 4.80 -8.10
C VAL A 21 0.97 5.17 -6.92
N GLY A 22 -0.14 4.44 -6.76
CA GLY A 22 -1.13 4.71 -5.72
C GLY A 22 -2.34 5.55 -6.19
N THR A 23 -2.30 6.11 -7.41
CA THR A 23 -3.43 6.87 -7.96
C THR A 23 -4.65 5.98 -8.18
N GLY A 24 -5.79 6.37 -7.60
CA GLY A 24 -7.06 5.65 -7.67
C GLY A 24 -7.75 5.66 -9.04
N HIS A 25 -8.63 4.69 -9.26
CA HIS A 25 -9.59 4.67 -10.37
C HIS A 25 -10.92 4.05 -9.91
N ALA A 26 -11.98 4.21 -10.71
CA ALA A 26 -13.34 3.79 -10.35
C ALA A 26 -13.46 2.28 -10.07
N ASP A 27 -12.67 1.46 -10.77
CA ASP A 27 -12.66 0.01 -10.63
C ASP A 27 -11.66 -0.50 -9.57
N MET A 28 -11.02 0.38 -8.79
CA MET A 28 -10.05 0.00 -7.77
C MET A 28 -10.71 -0.81 -6.65
N ASN A 29 -10.17 -1.98 -6.36
CA ASN A 29 -10.67 -2.79 -5.25
C ASN A 29 -10.23 -2.20 -3.90
N ARG A 30 -11.05 -2.41 -2.86
CA ARG A 30 -10.73 -2.03 -1.47
C ARG A 30 -9.37 -2.56 -1.03
N PHE A 31 -9.01 -3.75 -1.48
CA PHE A 31 -7.70 -4.36 -1.19
C PHE A 31 -6.54 -3.54 -1.78
N GLU A 32 -6.61 -3.20 -3.07
CA GLU A 32 -5.57 -2.43 -3.75
C GLU A 32 -5.40 -1.05 -3.11
N TRP A 33 -6.52 -0.42 -2.75
CA TRP A 33 -6.51 0.84 -2.01
C TRP A 33 -5.86 0.71 -0.63
N ALA A 34 -6.23 -0.29 0.16
CA ALA A 34 -5.65 -0.52 1.48
C ALA A 34 -4.14 -0.79 1.43
N VAL A 35 -3.68 -1.55 0.43
CA VAL A 35 -2.25 -1.81 0.21
C VAL A 35 -1.49 -0.52 -0.13
N ASN A 36 -2.06 0.36 -0.96
CA ASN A 36 -1.45 1.65 -1.26
C ASN A 36 -1.29 2.51 0.01
N ILE A 37 -2.34 2.61 0.83
CA ILE A 37 -2.30 3.35 2.11
C ILE A 37 -1.25 2.76 3.06
N GLN A 38 -1.17 1.43 3.16
CA GLN A 38 -0.18 0.77 4.01
C GLN A 38 1.26 1.08 3.54
N ARG A 39 1.51 1.03 2.23
CA ARG A 39 2.82 1.34 1.65
C ARG A 39 3.22 2.80 1.91
N ASP A 40 2.30 3.75 1.72
CA ASP A 40 2.54 5.17 1.96
C ASP A 40 2.84 5.44 3.45
N SER A 41 2.14 4.74 4.34
CA SER A 41 2.38 4.81 5.78
C SER A 41 3.78 4.31 6.15
N TYR A 42 4.19 3.13 5.66
CA TYR A 42 5.53 2.60 5.93
C TYR A 42 6.64 3.43 5.30
N ALA A 43 6.45 3.95 4.09
CA ALA A 43 7.38 4.88 3.48
C ALA A 43 7.57 6.12 4.35
N SER A 44 6.49 6.64 4.93
CA SER A 44 6.53 7.76 5.87
C SER A 44 7.25 7.40 7.16
N TYR A 45 7.02 6.21 7.74
CA TYR A 45 7.69 5.78 8.98
C TYR A 45 9.19 5.65 8.80
N VAL A 46 9.64 5.10 7.67
CA VAL A 46 11.08 4.96 7.37
C VAL A 46 11.71 6.30 6.98
N GLY A 47 10.98 7.17 6.28
CA GLY A 47 11.47 8.48 5.83
C GLY A 47 11.60 9.52 6.95
N HIS A 48 10.77 9.42 8.00
CA HIS A 48 10.78 10.36 9.13
C HIS A 48 11.47 9.72 10.34
N TYR A 49 12.72 10.10 10.59
CA TYR A 49 13.52 9.57 11.69
C TYR A 49 12.82 9.57 13.07
N PRO A 50 12.07 10.61 13.48
CA PRO A 50 11.36 10.59 14.77
C PRO A 50 10.30 9.48 14.86
N MET A 51 9.61 9.19 13.75
CA MET A 51 8.62 8.11 13.70
C MET A 51 9.31 6.75 13.78
N LEU A 52 10.37 6.54 13.01
CA LEU A 52 11.15 5.31 13.06
C LEU A 52 11.72 5.05 14.47
N ALA A 53 12.26 6.08 15.11
CA ALA A 53 12.79 5.99 16.48
C ALA A 53 11.69 5.69 17.50
N TYR A 54 10.51 6.28 17.35
CA TYR A 54 9.36 5.99 18.20
C TYR A 54 8.97 4.51 18.15
N PHE A 55 8.86 3.93 16.94
CA PHE A 55 8.55 2.50 16.78
C PHE A 55 9.66 1.60 17.34
N ALA A 56 10.93 1.95 17.11
CA ALA A 56 12.07 1.20 17.65
C ALA A 56 12.06 1.13 19.18
N VAL A 57 11.71 2.23 19.85
CA VAL A 57 11.59 2.26 21.31
C VAL A 57 10.36 1.47 21.78
N ALA A 58 9.22 1.59 21.09
CA ALA A 58 7.99 0.90 21.45
C ALA A 58 8.12 -0.64 21.34
N GLU A 59 8.76 -1.12 20.28
CA GLU A 59 8.98 -2.55 20.03
C GLU A 59 10.25 -3.10 20.73
N ASN A 60 11.03 -2.22 21.38
CA ASN A 60 12.30 -2.56 22.00
C ASN A 60 13.27 -3.27 21.03
N GLU A 61 13.33 -2.77 19.80
CA GLU A 61 14.20 -3.28 18.74
C GLU A 61 15.15 -2.19 18.24
N SER A 62 16.24 -2.62 17.61
CA SER A 62 17.18 -1.65 17.03
C SER A 62 16.51 -0.90 15.87
N ILE A 63 16.82 0.41 15.73
CA ILE A 63 16.34 1.25 14.62
C ILE A 63 16.63 0.60 13.25
N GLY A 64 17.79 -0.05 13.10
CA GLY A 64 18.16 -0.76 11.88
C GLY A 64 17.27 -1.96 11.59
N ARG A 65 16.86 -2.71 12.63
CA ARG A 65 15.92 -3.82 12.49
C ARG A 65 14.53 -3.32 12.15
N GLU A 66 14.02 -2.30 12.83
CA GLU A 66 12.70 -1.75 12.52
C GLU A 66 12.63 -1.20 11.08
N ARG A 67 13.70 -0.54 10.63
CA ARG A 67 13.81 -0.11 9.24
C ARG A 67 13.76 -1.28 8.27
N TYR A 68 14.49 -2.36 8.57
CA TYR A 68 14.45 -3.59 7.78
C TYR A 68 13.05 -4.21 7.78
N ASN A 69 12.40 -4.30 8.93
CA ASN A 69 11.05 -4.82 9.11
C ASN A 69 10.05 -4.04 8.25
N PHE A 70 10.04 -2.71 8.30
CA PHE A 70 9.16 -1.89 7.46
C PHE A 70 9.47 -2.01 5.96
N MET A 71 10.74 -2.17 5.57
CA MET A 71 11.11 -2.40 4.17
C MET A 71 10.69 -3.79 3.67
N GLN A 72 10.75 -4.81 4.54
CA GLN A 72 10.33 -6.17 4.21
C GLN A 72 8.79 -6.32 4.22
N ASP A 73 8.10 -5.67 5.15
CA ASP A 73 6.63 -5.65 5.22
C ASP A 73 6.00 -4.97 3.98
N ASN A 74 6.74 -4.07 3.30
CA ASN A 74 6.31 -3.53 2.01
C ASN A 74 6.28 -4.57 0.88
N LEU A 75 7.05 -5.67 0.98
CA LEU A 75 7.09 -6.73 -0.03
C LEU A 75 5.92 -7.72 0.09
N VAL A 76 5.31 -7.88 1.28
CA VAL A 76 4.15 -8.76 1.51
C VAL A 76 3.12 -8.04 2.39
N PRO A 77 2.03 -7.51 1.81
CA PRO A 77 1.04 -6.77 2.57
C PRO A 77 0.35 -7.65 3.62
N LYS A 78 0.42 -7.24 4.90
CA LYS A 78 -0.29 -7.91 6.01
C LYS A 78 -1.81 -7.95 5.80
N VAL A 79 -2.37 -7.00 5.03
CA VAL A 79 -3.79 -6.98 4.67
C VAL A 79 -4.19 -8.25 3.90
N GLN A 80 -3.36 -8.74 2.97
CA GLN A 80 -3.65 -9.98 2.23
C GLN A 80 -3.73 -11.18 3.17
N LYS A 81 -2.82 -11.20 4.15
CA LYS A 81 -2.72 -12.29 5.12
C LYS A 81 -3.93 -12.31 6.08
N MET A 82 -4.40 -11.14 6.52
CA MET A 82 -5.59 -11.02 7.38
C MET A 82 -6.89 -11.46 6.69
N GLU A 83 -7.05 -11.15 5.40
CA GLU A 83 -8.26 -11.51 4.64
C GLU A 83 -8.30 -13.01 4.31
N ILE A 84 -7.14 -13.60 3.96
CA ILE A 84 -6.99 -15.06 3.83
C ILE A 84 -7.35 -15.77 5.14
N TYR A 85 -6.89 -15.26 6.30
CA TYR A 85 -7.24 -15.87 7.59
C TYR A 85 -8.72 -15.72 7.95
N ARG A 86 -9.33 -14.59 7.61
CA ARG A 86 -10.76 -14.38 7.81
C ARG A 86 -11.61 -15.33 6.97
N GLU A 87 -11.20 -15.62 5.74
CA GLU A 87 -11.87 -16.61 4.89
C GLU A 87 -11.63 -18.05 5.36
N SER A 88 -10.44 -18.38 5.85
CA SER A 88 -10.18 -19.72 6.42
C SER A 88 -10.97 -19.99 7.70
N ASP A 89 -11.14 -18.97 8.55
CA ASP A 89 -11.92 -19.10 9.79
C ASP A 89 -13.43 -19.17 9.51
N ALA A 90 -13.91 -18.54 8.43
CA ALA A 90 -15.31 -18.61 7.99
C ALA A 90 -15.70 -19.97 7.36
N LEU A 91 -14.73 -20.74 6.87
CA LEU A 91 -14.92 -22.10 6.34
C LEU A 91 -14.70 -23.20 7.39
N ALA A 92 -14.25 -22.84 8.59
CA ALA A 92 -13.96 -23.77 9.69
C ALA A 92 -15.14 -23.96 10.68
N VAL A 93 -16.34 -23.46 10.34
CA VAL A 93 -17.60 -23.63 11.07
C VAL A 93 -18.59 -24.38 10.20
#